data_AF-A0A3D3UQT2-F1
#
_entry.id   AF-A0A3D3UQT2-F1
#
_cell.length_a   1.000
_cell.length_b   1.000
_cell.length_c   1.000
_cell.angle_alpha   90.00
_cell.angle_beta   90.00
_cell.angle_gamma   90.00
#
_symmetry.space_group_name_H-M   'P 1'
#
loop_
_entity.id
_entity.type
_entity.pdbx_description
1 polymer ?
#
loop_
_entity_poly.entity_id
_entity_poly.type
_entity_poly.pdbx_seq_one_letter_code
_entity_poly.pdbx_strand_id
1 'polypeptide(L)'
;MAFFCEIDSSVTMTNCAVGGNSATGKFGAFPVTARGGGIACWGNTSLTLVNCTVTGNSSSEEAGGVICDFWCSGAVANSIVWGNTAPIGPDISLILGSVLGITYSDVAGGRTALNVDDRSTFDWAEGNIDADPLFAKPGYWGDINDPNMVVEPDDPNATWIDGDYHLKSETGRWDSNSQRWVMDDTTSPCIDRGDPNSHVGDEPDPNGGIINMGAYGGTQEASMSIGMLAPVPPVPPLAHWKLDETEGDIAYDSAGDSDGTLVGDPVWQPDGGILVGALQLDGVDDYVSTEFVLNPADGALSVFAWIKGGALGQAIISQTDGFNWLCVDASEGNLMTELRYVSRGGSGAPLVSQTPIINEVWHRVGLSWDGTNRIIYVDDVEVAKDTQPGLASLGGGLHIGTDKNREPGTFWSGLIDDVRIYNRAVKP
;
A
#
# COMPACT_ATOMS: atom_id res chain seq x y z
N MET A 1 25.81 16.69 -13.33
CA MET A 1 24.38 17.04 -13.18
C MET A 1 23.63 16.75 -14.47
N ALA A 2 22.56 15.96 -14.39
CA ALA A 2 21.68 15.65 -15.54
C ALA A 2 20.57 16.69 -15.72
N PHE A 3 19.88 17.05 -14.63
CA PHE A 3 18.75 17.97 -14.66
C PHE A 3 18.94 19.08 -13.63
N PHE A 4 18.84 20.33 -14.10
CA PHE A 4 18.82 21.52 -13.27
C PHE A 4 17.53 22.29 -13.55
N CYS A 5 16.68 22.42 -12.53
CA CYS A 5 15.43 23.16 -12.61
C CYS A 5 15.55 24.41 -11.75
N GLU A 6 15.42 25.58 -12.39
CA GLU A 6 15.70 26.88 -11.80
C GLU A 6 14.46 27.75 -11.76
N ILE A 7 14.24 28.46 -10.63
CA ILE A 7 13.28 29.54 -10.37
C ILE A 7 11.87 29.30 -10.92
N ASP A 8 10.92 29.11 -10.00
CA ASP A 8 9.48 29.09 -10.29
C ASP A 8 9.10 28.10 -11.42
N SER A 9 9.86 27.00 -11.50
CA SER A 9 9.71 25.95 -12.49
C SER A 9 9.08 24.69 -11.89
N SER A 10 8.65 23.77 -12.75
CA SER A 10 8.22 22.43 -12.34
C SER A 10 8.81 21.37 -13.25
N VAL A 11 9.15 20.22 -12.68
CA VAL A 11 9.61 19.04 -13.42
C VAL A 11 8.86 17.80 -12.94
N THR A 12 8.39 17.02 -13.90
CA THR A 12 7.77 15.73 -13.67
C THR A 12 8.50 14.69 -14.50
N MET A 13 8.96 13.63 -13.84
CA MET A 13 9.61 12.49 -14.48
C MET A 13 8.79 11.24 -14.18
N THR A 14 8.56 10.43 -15.21
CA THR A 14 7.81 9.18 -15.13
C THR A 14 8.53 8.12 -15.92
N ASN A 15 8.78 6.95 -15.33
CA ASN A 15 9.46 5.83 -15.98
C ASN A 15 10.84 6.22 -16.54
N CYS A 16 11.60 7.01 -15.78
CA CYS A 16 12.91 7.53 -16.19
C CYS A 16 14.04 6.90 -15.37
N ALA A 17 15.14 6.54 -16.04
CA ALA A 17 16.42 6.24 -15.40
C ALA A 17 17.35 7.45 -15.51
N VAL A 18 17.80 7.98 -14.38
CA VAL A 18 18.75 9.10 -14.28
C VAL A 18 20.02 8.58 -13.61
N GLY A 19 21.04 8.28 -14.38
CA GLY A 19 22.30 7.78 -13.83
C GLY A 19 23.55 8.22 -14.55
N GLY A 20 24.69 8.05 -13.87
CA GLY A 20 26.00 8.34 -14.43
C GLY A 20 26.34 9.81 -14.59
N ASN A 21 25.77 10.68 -13.76
CA ASN A 21 26.02 12.11 -13.83
C ASN A 21 26.93 12.56 -12.69
N SER A 22 27.96 13.34 -13.00
CA SER A 22 28.90 13.87 -12.01
C SER A 22 28.81 15.40 -11.94
N ALA A 23 28.91 15.97 -10.74
CA ALA A 23 28.99 17.40 -10.49
C ALA A 23 30.26 17.75 -9.69
N THR A 24 31.27 18.25 -10.42
CA THR A 24 32.58 18.62 -9.89
C THR A 24 32.76 20.15 -9.94
N GLY A 25 32.43 20.88 -8.87
CA GLY A 25 32.76 22.30 -8.81
C GLY A 25 31.92 23.17 -7.86
N LYS A 26 32.61 24.09 -7.16
CA LYS A 26 32.03 25.30 -6.57
C LYS A 26 31.78 26.32 -7.67
N PHE A 27 30.56 26.39 -8.20
CA PHE A 27 30.19 27.51 -9.06
C PHE A 27 30.26 28.81 -8.25
N GLY A 28 31.09 29.75 -8.71
CA GLY A 28 31.64 30.84 -7.90
C GLY A 28 30.68 31.96 -7.46
N ALA A 29 31.12 32.66 -6.40
CA ALA A 29 30.85 34.05 -5.99
C ALA A 29 29.40 34.55 -5.77
N PHE A 30 28.37 33.73 -5.93
CA PHE A 30 27.03 33.95 -5.35
C PHE A 30 26.66 32.71 -4.52
N PRO A 31 25.83 32.80 -3.45
CA PRO A 31 25.60 31.67 -2.53
C PRO A 31 24.82 30.49 -3.14
N VAL A 32 24.65 30.45 -4.46
CA VAL A 32 23.91 29.41 -5.18
C VAL A 32 24.88 28.42 -5.82
N THR A 33 25.48 27.59 -4.97
CA THR A 33 26.25 26.42 -5.43
C THR A 33 25.27 25.36 -5.92
N ALA A 34 25.31 25.04 -7.21
CA ALA A 34 24.63 23.89 -7.79
C ALA A 34 25.19 22.59 -7.21
N ARG A 35 24.64 22.21 -6.05
CA ARG A 35 24.76 20.91 -5.40
C ARG A 35 23.89 19.92 -6.20
N GLY A 36 24.21 18.63 -6.25
CA GLY A 36 23.40 17.66 -7.02
C GLY A 36 24.15 16.98 -8.18
N GLY A 37 24.37 15.67 -8.08
CA GLY A 37 24.95 14.86 -9.16
C GLY A 37 23.95 14.53 -10.26
N GLY A 38 22.73 14.16 -9.90
CA GLY A 38 21.66 13.71 -10.79
C GLY A 38 20.66 14.83 -11.08
N ILE A 39 19.77 15.09 -10.12
CA ILE A 39 18.66 16.06 -10.22
C ILE A 39 18.84 17.15 -9.18
N ALA A 40 18.81 18.41 -9.62
CA ALA A 40 18.84 19.56 -8.74
C ALA A 40 17.70 20.53 -9.03
N CYS A 41 16.93 20.83 -7.99
CA CYS A 41 15.88 21.84 -8.01
C CYS A 41 16.31 23.02 -7.16
N TRP A 42 16.19 24.22 -7.71
CA TRP A 42 16.57 25.44 -7.03
C TRP A 42 15.53 26.55 -7.18
N GLY A 43 15.23 27.22 -6.06
CA GLY A 43 14.45 28.45 -6.04
C GLY A 43 12.98 28.23 -6.34
N ASN A 44 12.20 27.89 -5.31
CA ASN A 44 10.74 27.76 -5.41
C ASN A 44 10.25 26.86 -6.56
N THR A 45 11.02 25.81 -6.85
CA THR A 45 10.74 24.84 -7.92
C THR A 45 10.06 23.58 -7.36
N SER A 46 9.18 22.95 -8.16
CA SER A 46 8.55 21.67 -7.80
C SER A 46 9.09 20.47 -8.58
N LEU A 47 9.33 19.36 -7.87
CA LEU A 47 9.79 18.08 -8.42
C LEU A 47 8.74 16.98 -8.23
N THR A 48 8.52 16.16 -9.24
CA THR A 48 7.72 14.95 -9.11
C THR A 48 8.42 13.80 -9.81
N LEU A 49 8.77 12.76 -9.04
CA LEU A 49 9.32 11.51 -9.54
C LEU A 49 8.30 10.40 -9.31
N VAL A 50 7.88 9.73 -10.37
CA VAL A 50 7.00 8.55 -10.31
C VAL A 50 7.66 7.44 -11.10
N ASN A 51 7.81 6.26 -10.51
CA ASN A 51 8.42 5.10 -11.20
C ASN A 51 9.78 5.46 -11.81
N CYS A 52 10.66 6.14 -11.08
CA CYS A 52 11.97 6.55 -11.60
C CYS A 52 13.09 5.79 -10.89
N THR A 53 14.22 5.62 -11.57
CA THR A 53 15.47 5.13 -10.96
C THR A 53 16.52 6.22 -11.02
N VAL A 54 16.99 6.71 -9.87
CA VAL A 54 18.08 7.70 -9.77
C VAL A 54 19.29 7.03 -9.14
N THR A 55 20.33 6.76 -9.93
CA THR A 55 21.42 5.87 -9.50
C THR A 55 22.79 6.23 -10.06
N GLY A 56 23.87 5.96 -9.33
CA GLY A 56 25.23 6.12 -9.83
C GLY A 56 25.65 7.57 -10.10
N ASN A 57 24.87 8.54 -9.64
CA ASN A 57 25.19 9.95 -9.78
C ASN A 57 26.11 10.39 -8.65
N SER A 58 27.00 11.33 -8.94
CA SER A 58 28.04 11.80 -8.01
C SER A 58 28.05 13.32 -7.88
N SER A 59 28.28 13.80 -6.66
CA SER A 59 28.47 15.21 -6.35
C SER A 59 29.65 15.37 -5.40
N SER A 60 30.48 16.39 -5.66
CA SER A 60 31.61 16.75 -4.80
C SER A 60 31.19 17.50 -3.52
N GLU A 61 29.91 17.83 -3.34
CA GLU A 61 29.41 18.56 -2.17
C GLU A 61 28.28 17.82 -1.45
N GLU A 62 27.08 17.88 -2.00
CA GLU A 62 25.85 17.33 -1.41
C GLU A 62 25.05 16.64 -2.51
N ALA A 63 24.33 15.57 -2.13
CA ALA A 63 23.45 14.78 -2.99
C ALA A 63 24.01 14.40 -4.35
N GLY A 64 24.54 13.19 -4.47
CA GLY A 64 24.73 12.56 -5.77
C GLY A 64 23.39 12.40 -6.48
N GLY A 65 22.32 11.99 -5.79
CA GLY A 65 21.01 11.71 -6.39
C GLY A 65 20.15 12.94 -6.65
N VAL A 66 19.36 13.35 -5.65
CA VAL A 66 18.37 14.43 -5.74
C VAL A 66 18.66 15.52 -4.72
N ILE A 67 18.61 16.78 -5.13
CA ILE A 67 18.58 17.91 -4.19
C ILE A 67 17.42 18.85 -4.46
N CYS A 68 16.78 19.28 -3.38
CA CYS A 68 15.86 20.41 -3.37
C CYS A 68 16.46 21.53 -2.50
N ASP A 69 16.70 22.68 -3.14
CA ASP A 69 17.36 23.82 -2.52
C ASP A 69 16.51 25.09 -2.67
N PHE A 70 16.39 25.83 -1.57
CA PHE A 70 15.77 27.15 -1.50
C PHE A 70 14.29 27.15 -1.83
N TRP A 71 13.49 26.73 -0.83
CA TRP A 71 12.03 26.66 -0.88
C TRP A 71 11.47 25.78 -2.00
N CYS A 72 12.20 24.75 -2.40
CA CYS A 72 11.70 23.76 -3.33
C CYS A 72 10.70 22.81 -2.68
N SER A 73 9.78 22.28 -3.47
CA SER A 73 8.88 21.20 -3.04
C SER A 73 9.07 19.97 -3.92
N GLY A 74 8.84 18.77 -3.39
CA GLY A 74 8.80 17.61 -4.24
C GLY A 74 8.08 16.40 -3.67
N ALA A 75 7.80 15.47 -4.57
CA ALA A 75 7.21 14.18 -4.28
C ALA A 75 7.95 13.08 -5.05
N VAL A 76 8.26 11.98 -4.35
CA VAL A 76 8.87 10.79 -4.92
C VAL A 76 7.96 9.60 -4.60
N ALA A 77 7.49 8.91 -5.62
CA ALA A 77 6.61 7.75 -5.49
C ALA A 77 7.09 6.60 -6.38
N ASN A 78 6.96 5.36 -5.91
CA ASN A 78 7.25 4.13 -6.67
C ASN A 78 8.67 4.14 -7.28
N SER A 79 9.62 4.84 -6.68
CA SER A 79 10.91 5.14 -7.30
C SER A 79 12.05 4.50 -6.52
N ILE A 80 13.21 4.39 -7.15
CA ILE A 80 14.43 3.89 -6.53
C ILE A 80 15.49 4.99 -6.59
N VAL A 81 16.01 5.39 -5.43
CA VAL A 81 17.14 6.32 -5.31
C VAL A 81 18.27 5.60 -4.60
N TRP A 82 19.22 5.07 -5.38
CA TRP A 82 20.20 4.11 -4.86
C TRP A 82 21.57 4.26 -5.50
N GLY A 83 22.63 4.07 -4.70
CA GLY A 83 24.00 4.00 -5.21
C GLY A 83 24.53 5.33 -5.75
N ASN A 84 23.99 6.45 -5.28
CA ASN A 84 24.55 7.77 -5.57
C ASN A 84 25.66 8.09 -4.55
N THR A 85 26.58 9.00 -4.89
CA THR A 85 27.71 9.36 -4.04
C THR A 85 27.82 10.86 -3.83
N ALA A 86 27.98 11.28 -2.57
CA ALA A 86 28.39 12.62 -2.20
C ALA A 86 28.93 12.62 -0.76
N PRO A 87 29.73 13.62 -0.37
CA PRO A 87 30.16 13.78 1.02
C PRO A 87 29.02 13.91 2.04
N ILE A 88 27.88 14.47 1.64
CA ILE A 88 26.73 14.75 2.51
C ILE A 88 25.45 14.34 1.79
N GLY A 89 24.59 13.56 2.45
CA GLY A 89 23.27 13.15 1.95
C GLY A 89 23.32 12.61 0.53
N PRO A 90 24.07 11.51 0.27
CA PRO A 90 24.45 11.05 -1.07
C PRO A 90 23.25 10.81 -2.00
N ASP A 91 22.14 10.30 -1.49
CA ASP A 91 20.97 10.02 -2.30
C ASP A 91 20.02 11.21 -2.36
N ILE A 92 19.67 11.81 -1.22
CA ILE A 92 18.76 12.96 -1.17
C ILE A 92 19.27 14.00 -0.16
N SER A 93 19.21 15.27 -0.58
CA SER A 93 19.43 16.43 0.28
C SER A 93 18.29 17.46 0.17
N LEU A 94 17.90 18.02 1.32
CA LEU A 94 16.93 19.11 1.46
C LEU A 94 17.55 20.26 2.24
N ILE A 95 17.60 21.43 1.60
CA ILE A 95 18.21 22.61 2.20
C ILE A 95 17.37 23.87 1.97
N LEU A 96 17.55 24.83 2.88
CA LEU A 96 17.00 26.17 2.84
C LEU A 96 15.47 26.20 2.73
N GLY A 97 14.79 25.42 3.58
CA GLY A 97 13.33 25.48 3.72
C GLY A 97 12.57 24.69 2.66
N SER A 98 13.20 23.65 2.10
CA SER A 98 12.59 22.80 1.09
C SER A 98 11.75 21.69 1.72
N VAL A 99 10.82 21.12 0.95
CA VAL A 99 9.91 20.07 1.41
C VAL A 99 9.93 18.90 0.45
N LEU A 100 10.09 17.67 0.95
CA LEU A 100 9.98 16.46 0.14
C LEU A 100 9.14 15.41 0.86
N GLY A 101 8.17 14.85 0.16
CA GLY A 101 7.47 13.63 0.56
C GLY A 101 7.95 12.44 -0.27
N ILE A 102 8.13 11.29 0.39
CA ILE A 102 8.47 10.03 -0.28
C ILE A 102 7.46 8.97 0.15
N THR A 103 6.90 8.25 -0.81
CA THR A 103 5.99 7.11 -0.61
C THR A 103 6.42 5.94 -1.48
N TYR A 104 6.21 4.70 -1.00
CA TYR A 104 6.38 3.48 -1.78
C TYR A 104 7.66 3.44 -2.64
N SER A 105 8.78 3.91 -2.09
CA SER A 105 10.06 4.05 -2.80
C SER A 105 11.20 3.40 -2.03
N ASP A 106 12.24 2.99 -2.74
CA ASP A 106 13.44 2.43 -2.15
C ASP A 106 14.56 3.48 -2.16
N VAL A 107 15.08 3.80 -0.97
CA VAL A 107 16.09 4.85 -0.80
C VAL A 107 17.23 4.33 0.06
N ALA A 108 18.44 4.38 -0.49
CA ALA A 108 19.64 3.87 0.17
C ALA A 108 19.89 4.52 1.54
N GLY A 109 20.07 3.67 2.55
CA GLY A 109 20.29 4.07 3.94
C GLY A 109 19.04 4.63 4.63
N GLY A 110 17.88 4.55 3.98
CA GLY A 110 16.57 4.89 4.49
C GLY A 110 16.45 6.34 4.96
N ARG A 111 15.51 6.58 5.89
CA ARG A 111 15.24 7.92 6.45
C ARG A 111 16.48 8.57 7.08
N THR A 112 17.39 7.77 7.63
CA THR A 112 18.54 8.27 8.41
C THR A 112 19.72 8.72 7.57
N ALA A 113 19.79 8.32 6.29
CA ALA A 113 20.89 8.70 5.40
C ALA A 113 20.64 10.02 4.66
N LEU A 114 19.43 10.57 4.75
CA LEU A 114 19.07 11.82 4.10
C LEU A 114 19.65 13.02 4.84
N ASN A 115 20.10 14.01 4.09
CA ASN A 115 20.52 15.29 4.64
C ASN A 115 19.34 16.26 4.59
N VAL A 116 18.85 16.68 5.76
CA VAL A 116 17.74 17.62 5.88
C VAL A 116 18.14 18.72 6.86
N ASP A 117 18.22 19.96 6.38
CA ASP A 117 18.57 21.09 7.26
C ASP A 117 17.42 21.47 8.22
N ASP A 118 17.73 22.25 9.26
CA ASP A 118 16.78 22.62 10.31
C ASP A 118 15.55 23.43 9.82
N ARG A 119 15.56 23.90 8.57
CA ARG A 119 14.46 24.69 7.99
C ARG A 119 13.59 23.85 7.06
N SER A 120 14.10 22.74 6.57
CA SER A 120 13.45 21.89 5.60
C SER A 120 12.55 20.86 6.29
N THR A 121 11.54 20.38 5.57
CA THR A 121 10.60 19.38 6.08
C THR A 121 10.68 18.13 5.22
N PHE A 122 10.80 16.99 5.88
CA PHE A 122 10.90 15.71 5.22
C PHE A 122 9.84 14.74 5.74
N ASP A 123 8.98 14.30 4.83
CA ASP A 123 7.90 13.37 5.11
C ASP A 123 8.25 11.97 4.56
N TRP A 124 8.61 11.07 5.48
CA TRP A 124 8.82 9.65 5.17
C TRP A 124 7.49 8.94 5.39
N ALA A 125 6.69 8.89 4.35
CA ALA A 125 5.37 8.28 4.41
C ALA A 125 5.45 6.76 4.22
N GLU A 126 4.30 6.13 4.01
CA GLU A 126 4.17 4.67 3.96
C GLU A 126 4.87 4.03 2.74
N GLY A 127 5.15 2.73 2.88
CA GLY A 127 5.63 1.88 1.78
C GLY A 127 7.10 2.01 1.40
N ASN A 128 7.85 2.93 2.00
CA ASN A 128 9.27 3.10 1.68
C ASN A 128 10.14 2.01 2.30
N ILE A 129 11.17 1.59 1.56
CA ILE A 129 12.13 0.56 1.99
C ILE A 129 13.58 1.07 1.88
N ASP A 130 14.49 0.33 2.50
CA ASP A 130 15.94 0.47 2.40
C ASP A 130 16.53 -0.93 2.25
N ALA A 131 16.60 -1.40 1.01
CA ALA A 131 17.12 -2.71 0.69
C ALA A 131 17.83 -2.64 -0.66
N ASP A 132 18.89 -3.44 -0.86
CA ASP A 132 19.56 -3.51 -2.16
C ASP A 132 18.51 -3.78 -3.27
N PRO A 133 18.36 -2.90 -4.27
CA PRO A 133 17.39 -3.08 -5.34
C PRO A 133 17.62 -4.35 -6.14
N LEU A 134 18.81 -4.95 -6.05
CA LEU A 134 19.20 -6.13 -6.82
C LEU A 134 18.97 -5.89 -8.33
N PHE A 135 19.54 -4.79 -8.85
CA PHE A 135 19.59 -4.58 -10.30
C PHE A 135 20.34 -5.73 -10.98
N ALA A 136 19.94 -6.08 -12.21
CA ALA A 136 20.61 -7.08 -13.03
C ALA A 136 22.10 -6.83 -13.12
N LYS A 137 22.45 -5.57 -13.41
CA LYS A 137 23.82 -5.10 -13.50
C LYS A 137 23.84 -3.59 -13.25
N PRO A 138 24.20 -3.10 -12.05
CA PRO A 138 24.33 -1.67 -11.83
C PRO A 138 25.41 -1.08 -12.75
N GLY A 139 25.20 0.16 -13.22
CA GLY A 139 26.22 0.93 -13.92
C GLY A 139 27.35 1.36 -12.98
N TYR A 140 28.49 1.75 -13.55
CA TYR A 140 29.66 2.18 -12.77
C TYR A 140 30.54 3.16 -13.54
N TRP A 141 31.38 3.89 -12.82
CA TRP A 141 32.42 4.75 -13.39
C TRP A 141 33.65 3.92 -13.73
N GLY A 142 34.03 3.88 -15.02
CA GLY A 142 35.19 3.16 -15.53
C GLY A 142 36.24 4.09 -16.15
N ASP A 143 37.47 3.62 -16.31
CA ASP A 143 38.51 4.35 -17.05
C ASP A 143 38.25 4.26 -18.55
N ILE A 144 38.26 5.41 -19.24
CA ILE A 144 38.06 5.48 -20.70
C ILE A 144 39.09 4.66 -21.51
N ASN A 145 40.27 4.40 -20.95
CA ASN A 145 41.34 3.63 -21.59
C ASN A 145 41.33 2.14 -21.22
N ASP A 146 40.68 1.76 -20.12
CA ASP A 146 40.41 0.38 -19.74
C ASP A 146 39.05 0.28 -19.04
N PRO A 147 37.97 -0.03 -19.78
CA PRO A 147 36.62 -0.10 -19.23
C PRO A 147 36.44 -1.14 -18.12
N ASN A 148 37.39 -2.07 -17.91
CA ASN A 148 37.32 -3.02 -16.80
C ASN A 148 37.88 -2.45 -15.49
N MET A 149 38.53 -1.29 -15.53
CA MET A 149 39.04 -0.60 -14.36
C MET A 149 37.96 0.34 -13.82
N VAL A 150 37.43 0.02 -12.64
CA VAL A 150 36.54 0.91 -11.89
C VAL A 150 37.36 2.09 -11.35
N VAL A 151 36.86 3.30 -11.54
CA VAL A 151 37.47 4.55 -11.09
C VAL A 151 36.47 5.40 -10.33
N GLU A 152 36.98 6.39 -9.59
CA GLU A 152 36.12 7.36 -8.93
C GLU A 152 35.53 8.37 -9.93
N PRO A 153 34.34 8.95 -9.66
CA PRO A 153 33.68 9.89 -10.56
C PRO A 153 34.44 11.21 -10.80
N ASP A 154 35.45 11.52 -9.99
CA ASP A 154 36.33 12.69 -10.12
C ASP A 154 37.65 12.38 -10.84
N ASP A 155 37.88 11.13 -11.24
CA ASP A 155 39.02 10.75 -12.07
C ASP A 155 38.91 11.44 -13.46
N PRO A 156 39.99 12.07 -13.98
CA PRO A 156 39.96 12.73 -15.29
C PRO A 156 39.64 11.80 -16.47
N ASN A 157 39.82 10.49 -16.31
CA ASN A 157 39.49 9.47 -17.28
C ASN A 157 38.14 8.78 -17.01
N ALA A 158 37.40 9.21 -15.97
CA ALA A 158 36.14 8.60 -15.62
C ALA A 158 35.12 8.73 -16.76
N THR A 159 34.54 7.60 -17.15
CA THR A 159 33.41 7.53 -18.06
C THR A 159 32.34 6.62 -17.48
N TRP A 160 31.07 6.97 -17.66
CA TRP A 160 29.98 6.14 -17.17
C TRP A 160 29.79 4.92 -18.09
N ILE A 161 29.88 3.74 -17.50
CA ILE A 161 29.52 2.48 -18.15
C ILE A 161 28.12 2.11 -17.67
N ASP A 162 27.16 2.16 -18.59
CA ASP A 162 25.77 1.97 -18.23
C ASP A 162 25.43 0.53 -17.82
N GLY A 163 24.44 0.43 -16.95
CA GLY A 163 23.94 -0.80 -16.38
C GLY A 163 22.69 -1.35 -17.06
N ASP A 164 22.20 -2.45 -16.52
CA ASP A 164 20.86 -2.98 -16.70
C ASP A 164 20.13 -2.86 -15.35
N TYR A 165 19.21 -1.90 -15.27
CA TYR A 165 18.48 -1.56 -14.04
C TYR A 165 17.14 -2.31 -13.92
N HIS A 166 16.90 -3.33 -14.75
CA HIS A 166 15.80 -4.25 -14.46
C HIS A 166 16.10 -4.99 -13.14
N LEU A 167 15.05 -5.24 -12.37
CA LEU A 167 15.13 -5.88 -11.06
C LEU A 167 15.33 -7.38 -11.22
N LYS A 168 16.30 -7.97 -10.51
CA LYS A 168 16.50 -9.43 -10.56
C LYS A 168 15.24 -10.19 -10.16
N SER A 169 14.96 -11.27 -10.87
CA SER A 169 13.78 -12.10 -10.61
C SER A 169 14.06 -13.57 -10.89
N GLU A 170 13.72 -14.43 -9.92
CA GLU A 170 13.76 -15.88 -10.09
C GLU A 170 12.72 -16.40 -11.10
N THR A 171 11.67 -15.61 -11.38
CA THR A 171 10.63 -15.95 -12.36
C THR A 171 10.99 -15.47 -13.76
N GLY A 172 11.56 -14.28 -13.85
CA GLY A 172 12.00 -13.73 -15.11
C GLY A 172 12.10 -12.22 -15.06
N ARG A 173 13.30 -11.76 -15.38
CA ARG A 173 13.64 -10.37 -15.65
C ARG A 173 13.85 -10.18 -17.15
N TRP A 174 13.46 -9.02 -17.67
CA TRP A 174 13.69 -8.69 -19.08
C TRP A 174 15.19 -8.42 -19.32
N ASP A 175 15.75 -9.04 -20.36
CA ASP A 175 17.08 -8.70 -20.89
C ASP A 175 16.92 -8.06 -22.27
N SER A 176 17.17 -6.75 -22.34
CA SER A 176 17.04 -5.97 -23.57
C SER A 176 18.01 -6.42 -24.68
N ASN A 177 19.13 -7.05 -24.32
CA ASN A 177 20.12 -7.50 -25.31
C ASN A 177 19.64 -8.72 -26.10
N SER A 178 19.09 -9.72 -25.39
CA SER A 178 18.56 -10.93 -26.01
C SER A 178 17.07 -10.86 -26.34
N GLN A 179 16.37 -9.83 -25.86
CA GLN A 179 14.92 -9.66 -25.95
C GLN A 179 14.16 -10.87 -25.40
N ARG A 180 14.61 -11.36 -24.24
CA ARG A 180 14.05 -12.54 -23.59
C ARG A 180 13.98 -12.35 -22.08
N TRP A 181 13.11 -13.14 -21.46
CA TRP A 181 13.05 -13.31 -20.02
C TRP A 181 14.20 -14.21 -19.55
N VAL A 182 14.95 -13.74 -18.58
CA VAL A 182 16.07 -14.45 -17.93
C VAL A 182 15.71 -14.66 -16.47
N MET A 183 15.87 -15.89 -15.99
CA MET A 183 15.70 -16.21 -14.56
C MET A 183 17.02 -15.92 -13.85
N ASP A 184 16.94 -15.12 -12.79
CA ASP A 184 18.04 -14.85 -11.88
C ASP A 184 18.00 -15.83 -10.69
N ASP A 185 19.00 -15.75 -9.81
CA ASP A 185 19.16 -16.60 -8.62
C ASP A 185 18.51 -16.01 -7.36
N THR A 186 17.93 -14.81 -7.48
CA THR A 186 17.30 -14.07 -6.39
C THR A 186 16.22 -13.15 -6.94
N THR A 187 15.21 -12.87 -6.13
CA THR A 187 14.16 -11.91 -6.44
C THR A 187 14.43 -10.60 -5.71
N SER A 188 14.37 -9.48 -6.45
CA SER A 188 14.54 -8.13 -5.92
C SER A 188 13.48 -7.82 -4.85
N PRO A 189 13.86 -7.15 -3.74
CA PRO A 189 12.90 -6.66 -2.77
C PRO A 189 12.01 -5.55 -3.32
N CYS A 190 12.33 -4.96 -4.47
CA CYS A 190 11.59 -3.85 -5.09
C CYS A 190 10.49 -4.33 -6.07
N ILE A 191 10.39 -5.64 -6.29
CA ILE A 191 9.31 -6.25 -7.08
C ILE A 191 8.03 -6.32 -6.23
N ASP A 192 6.90 -5.92 -6.81
CA ASP A 192 5.58 -5.84 -6.17
C ASP A 192 5.59 -5.02 -4.87
N ARG A 193 6.25 -3.84 -4.87
CA ARG A 193 6.39 -2.97 -3.69
C ARG A 193 6.04 -1.50 -3.88
N GLY A 194 5.62 -1.09 -5.06
CA GLY A 194 5.07 0.24 -5.26
C GLY A 194 3.74 0.43 -4.50
N ASP A 195 3.11 1.57 -4.71
CA ASP A 195 1.82 1.92 -4.13
C ASP A 195 0.75 0.90 -4.56
N PRO A 196 0.12 0.17 -3.62
CA PRO A 196 -0.93 -0.80 -3.93
C PRO A 196 -2.16 -0.20 -4.61
N ASN A 197 -2.34 1.13 -4.54
CA ASN A 197 -3.43 1.83 -5.22
C ASN A 197 -3.04 2.30 -6.62
N SER A 198 -1.76 2.24 -6.99
CA SER A 198 -1.29 2.56 -8.33
C SER A 198 -1.69 1.45 -9.31
N HIS A 199 -2.03 1.83 -10.53
CA HIS A 199 -2.32 0.86 -11.60
C HIS A 199 -1.04 0.08 -11.91
N VAL A 200 -1.11 -1.26 -11.89
CA VAL A 200 0.03 -2.15 -12.18
C VAL A 200 0.61 -1.93 -13.59
N GLY A 201 -0.12 -1.29 -14.49
CA GLY A 201 0.37 -0.89 -15.80
C GLY A 201 0.40 -2.05 -16.78
N ASP A 202 1.44 -2.11 -17.60
CA ASP A 202 1.67 -3.20 -18.55
C ASP A 202 2.60 -4.29 -17.99
N GLU A 203 2.75 -4.38 -16.66
CA GLU A 203 3.64 -5.38 -16.08
C GLU A 203 3.20 -6.81 -16.40
N PRO A 204 4.11 -7.66 -16.87
CA PRO A 204 3.77 -9.01 -17.30
C PRO A 204 3.39 -9.91 -16.12
N ASP A 205 2.41 -10.78 -16.34
CA ASP A 205 2.06 -11.79 -15.35
C ASP A 205 3.18 -12.84 -15.22
N PRO A 206 3.49 -13.30 -14.00
CA PRO A 206 2.93 -12.84 -12.71
C PRO A 206 3.53 -11.51 -12.21
N ASN A 207 2.69 -10.58 -11.77
CA ASN A 207 3.06 -9.23 -11.28
C ASN A 207 2.52 -8.91 -9.87
N GLY A 208 2.00 -9.91 -9.16
CA GLY A 208 1.48 -9.76 -7.79
C GLY A 208 0.33 -8.76 -7.57
N GLY A 209 -0.17 -8.09 -8.62
CA GLY A 209 -1.17 -7.03 -8.52
C GLY A 209 -0.66 -5.70 -7.94
N ILE A 210 0.65 -5.55 -7.72
CA ILE A 210 1.27 -4.32 -7.20
C ILE A 210 2.40 -3.92 -8.15
N ILE A 211 2.45 -2.66 -8.55
CA ILE A 211 3.49 -2.15 -9.43
C ILE A 211 4.90 -2.33 -8.82
N ASN A 212 5.87 -2.72 -9.62
CA ASN A 212 7.28 -2.70 -9.23
C ASN A 212 7.77 -1.26 -8.99
N MET A 213 8.74 -1.07 -8.11
CA MET A 213 9.41 0.23 -7.99
C MET A 213 10.43 0.44 -9.13
N GLY A 214 10.72 1.71 -9.44
CA GLY A 214 11.79 2.12 -10.35
C GLY A 214 11.36 2.34 -11.79
N ALA A 215 12.33 2.65 -12.66
CA ALA A 215 12.15 3.10 -14.05
C ALA A 215 11.32 2.15 -14.93
N TYR A 216 11.38 0.85 -14.64
CA TYR A 216 10.67 -0.19 -15.40
C TYR A 216 9.34 -0.57 -14.77
N GLY A 217 9.03 -0.10 -13.56
CA GLY A 217 7.75 -0.31 -12.91
C GLY A 217 6.60 0.21 -13.77
N GLY A 218 5.57 -0.61 -13.94
CA GLY A 218 4.39 -0.31 -14.76
C GLY A 218 4.58 -0.53 -16.26
N THR A 219 5.71 -1.09 -16.70
CA THR A 219 6.04 -1.27 -18.12
C THR A 219 6.01 -2.74 -18.55
N GLN A 220 5.98 -3.00 -19.87
CA GLN A 220 6.05 -4.35 -20.46
C GLN A 220 7.37 -5.08 -20.19
N GLU A 221 8.39 -4.34 -19.75
CA GLU A 221 9.72 -4.86 -19.45
C GLU A 221 9.92 -5.07 -17.94
N ALA A 222 8.93 -4.75 -17.11
CA ALA A 222 9.01 -4.94 -15.68
C ALA A 222 9.23 -6.41 -15.31
N SER A 223 9.97 -6.64 -14.23
CA SER A 223 10.36 -7.99 -13.83
C SER A 223 9.20 -8.72 -13.18
N MET A 224 9.03 -9.99 -13.51
CA MET A 224 7.92 -10.81 -12.99
C MET A 224 8.20 -11.19 -11.54
N SER A 225 7.15 -11.40 -10.75
CA SER A 225 7.27 -11.91 -9.38
C SER A 225 7.17 -13.43 -9.31
N ILE A 226 7.41 -14.05 -8.16
CA ILE A 226 7.33 -15.52 -7.97
C ILE A 226 5.91 -16.11 -8.16
N GLY A 227 4.92 -15.27 -8.49
CA GLY A 227 3.51 -15.63 -8.49
C GLY A 227 2.98 -15.55 -7.06
N MET A 228 2.01 -14.65 -6.85
CA MET A 228 1.47 -14.28 -5.52
C MET A 228 2.50 -14.42 -4.39
N LEU A 229 3.57 -13.62 -4.44
CA LEU A 229 4.15 -13.20 -3.18
C LEU A 229 3.07 -12.34 -2.53
N ALA A 230 2.47 -12.87 -1.46
CA ALA A 230 1.47 -12.16 -0.69
C ALA A 230 1.92 -10.69 -0.50
N PRO A 231 1.04 -9.71 -0.74
CA PRO A 231 1.39 -8.30 -0.58
C PRO A 231 2.14 -8.07 0.74
N VAL A 232 3.15 -7.19 0.74
CA VAL A 232 3.60 -6.55 2.00
C VAL A 232 2.35 -6.15 2.76
N PRO A 233 2.25 -6.49 4.06
CA PRO A 233 0.97 -6.67 4.70
C PRO A 233 0.11 -5.45 4.42
N PRO A 234 -1.15 -5.63 3.96
CA PRO A 234 -2.06 -4.51 3.82
C PRO A 234 -1.94 -3.70 5.11
N VAL A 235 -1.80 -2.37 5.04
CA VAL A 235 -1.76 -1.50 6.23
C VAL A 235 -2.72 -2.12 7.22
N PRO A 236 -2.23 -2.57 8.39
CA PRO A 236 -2.96 -3.55 9.17
C PRO A 236 -4.39 -3.06 9.38
N PRO A 237 -5.38 -3.96 9.30
CA PRO A 237 -6.75 -3.56 9.58
C PRO A 237 -6.79 -2.85 10.93
N LEU A 238 -7.74 -1.94 11.09
CA LEU A 238 -7.96 -1.27 12.37
C LEU A 238 -8.31 -2.28 13.48
N ALA A 239 -8.98 -3.38 13.11
CA ALA A 239 -9.27 -4.52 13.96
C ALA A 239 -9.28 -5.82 13.15
N HIS A 240 -8.79 -6.92 13.72
CA HIS A 240 -8.73 -8.24 13.09
C HIS A 240 -8.93 -9.38 14.10
N TRP A 241 -10.14 -9.94 14.10
CA TRP A 241 -10.43 -11.19 14.79
C TRP A 241 -10.23 -12.35 13.83
N LYS A 242 -9.16 -13.11 14.05
CA LYS A 242 -8.88 -14.32 13.27
C LYS A 242 -9.87 -15.43 13.61
N LEU A 243 -10.30 -15.50 14.86
CA LEU A 243 -11.18 -16.56 15.37
C LEU A 243 -10.51 -17.95 15.34
N ASP A 244 -9.20 -17.96 15.60
CA ASP A 244 -8.32 -19.14 15.63
C ASP A 244 -8.16 -19.74 17.03
N GLU A 245 -8.77 -19.13 18.05
CA GLU A 245 -8.69 -19.60 19.42
C GLU A 245 -9.27 -21.02 19.55
N THR A 246 -8.76 -21.76 20.53
CA THR A 246 -9.15 -23.17 20.74
C THR A 246 -9.94 -23.38 22.04
N GLU A 247 -9.96 -22.38 22.92
CA GLU A 247 -10.66 -22.39 24.20
C GLU A 247 -10.82 -20.96 24.76
N GLY A 248 -11.69 -20.81 25.76
CA GLY A 248 -11.93 -19.55 26.45
C GLY A 248 -13.02 -18.68 25.80
N ASP A 249 -13.33 -17.57 26.46
CA ASP A 249 -14.48 -16.72 26.11
C ASP A 249 -14.05 -15.40 25.44
N ILE A 250 -12.81 -15.32 24.94
CA ILE A 250 -12.25 -14.12 24.33
C ILE A 250 -11.82 -14.42 22.90
N ALA A 251 -12.30 -13.60 21.96
CA ALA A 251 -11.81 -13.52 20.59
C ALA A 251 -10.81 -12.35 20.52
N TYR A 252 -9.53 -12.63 20.28
CA TYR A 252 -8.51 -11.57 20.33
C TYR A 252 -8.49 -10.74 19.05
N ASP A 253 -8.39 -9.41 19.22
CA ASP A 253 -8.09 -8.50 18.12
C ASP A 253 -6.58 -8.51 17.89
N SER A 254 -6.15 -9.11 16.79
CA SER A 254 -4.73 -9.25 16.46
C SER A 254 -4.11 -8.02 15.81
N ALA A 255 -4.90 -7.00 15.48
CA ALA A 255 -4.43 -5.78 14.82
C ALA A 255 -4.62 -4.50 15.66
N GLY A 256 -5.57 -4.50 16.59
CA GLY A 256 -5.85 -3.42 17.52
C GLY A 256 -5.97 -3.91 18.97
N ASP A 257 -6.70 -3.14 19.79
CA ASP A 257 -6.96 -3.45 21.21
C ASP A 257 -8.46 -3.77 21.47
N SER A 258 -9.22 -4.14 20.42
CA SER A 258 -10.69 -4.30 20.50
C SER A 258 -11.11 -5.76 20.74
N ASP A 259 -10.52 -6.42 21.73
CA ASP A 259 -10.84 -7.81 22.05
C ASP A 259 -12.36 -8.02 22.22
N GLY A 260 -12.85 -9.14 21.69
CA GLY A 260 -14.24 -9.53 21.73
C GLY A 260 -14.52 -10.52 22.85
N THR A 261 -15.65 -10.38 23.53
CA THR A 261 -16.16 -11.36 24.51
C THR A 261 -17.24 -12.22 23.86
N LEU A 262 -17.10 -13.54 23.95
CA LEU A 262 -18.10 -14.50 23.51
C LEU A 262 -19.31 -14.48 24.46
N VAL A 263 -20.51 -14.57 23.89
CA VAL A 263 -21.79 -14.60 24.60
C VAL A 263 -22.65 -15.69 23.96
N GLY A 264 -23.33 -16.51 24.77
CA GLY A 264 -24.22 -17.59 24.30
C GLY A 264 -23.63 -19.01 24.38
N ASP A 265 -22.34 -19.12 24.72
CA ASP A 265 -21.52 -20.34 24.65
C ASP A 265 -21.17 -20.81 23.21
N PRO A 266 -20.72 -19.90 22.31
CA PRO A 266 -20.31 -20.28 20.96
C PRO A 266 -19.07 -21.18 20.98
N VAL A 267 -18.93 -22.03 19.96
CA VAL A 267 -17.99 -23.14 19.97
C VAL A 267 -16.83 -22.90 19.00
N TRP A 268 -15.61 -22.85 19.53
CA TRP A 268 -14.39 -22.82 18.73
C TRP A 268 -14.25 -24.06 17.85
N GLN A 269 -13.84 -23.86 16.59
CA GLN A 269 -13.60 -24.90 15.59
C GLN A 269 -12.14 -24.81 15.07
N PRO A 270 -11.16 -25.34 15.82
CA PRO A 270 -9.73 -25.16 15.50
C PRO A 270 -9.28 -25.70 14.13
N ASP A 271 -9.98 -26.71 13.63
CA ASP A 271 -9.71 -27.37 12.33
C ASP A 271 -10.84 -27.13 11.31
N GLY A 272 -11.84 -26.31 11.65
CA GLY A 272 -13.05 -26.10 10.87
C GLY A 272 -13.08 -24.81 10.05
N GLY A 273 -12.06 -23.96 10.20
CA GLY A 273 -11.94 -22.66 9.54
C GLY A 273 -11.52 -22.72 8.09
N ILE A 274 -11.59 -21.57 7.43
CA ILE A 274 -11.00 -21.37 6.09
C ILE A 274 -9.56 -20.88 6.20
N LEU A 275 -9.21 -20.17 7.29
CA LEU A 275 -7.87 -19.67 7.58
C LEU A 275 -7.36 -20.16 8.94
N VAL A 276 -7.41 -21.49 9.15
CA VAL A 276 -7.10 -22.22 10.40
C VAL A 276 -8.37 -22.51 11.21
N GLY A 277 -8.75 -21.66 12.16
CA GLY A 277 -9.89 -21.86 13.04
C GLY A 277 -11.13 -21.10 12.60
N ALA A 278 -12.25 -21.31 13.29
CA ALA A 278 -13.46 -20.51 13.13
C ALA A 278 -14.27 -20.52 14.42
N LEU A 279 -15.21 -19.59 14.55
CA LEU A 279 -16.20 -19.62 15.60
C LEU A 279 -17.54 -20.15 15.06
N GLN A 280 -18.07 -21.18 15.71
CA GLN A 280 -19.41 -21.70 15.44
C GLN A 280 -20.44 -21.03 16.34
N LEU A 281 -21.49 -20.51 15.69
CA LEU A 281 -22.61 -19.82 16.30
C LEU A 281 -23.88 -20.65 16.02
N ASP A 282 -24.69 -20.90 17.04
CA ASP A 282 -25.85 -21.79 16.96
C ASP A 282 -27.10 -21.15 16.32
N GLY A 283 -27.16 -19.82 16.24
CA GLY A 283 -28.27 -19.03 15.71
C GLY A 283 -29.38 -18.73 16.71
N VAL A 284 -29.15 -18.93 18.00
CA VAL A 284 -30.11 -18.67 19.08
C VAL A 284 -29.72 -17.43 19.88
N ASP A 285 -28.56 -17.45 20.51
CA ASP A 285 -28.04 -16.34 21.34
C ASP A 285 -26.51 -16.19 21.30
N ASP A 286 -25.84 -16.95 20.44
CA ASP A 286 -24.40 -16.92 20.20
C ASP A 286 -23.95 -15.66 19.43
N TYR A 287 -22.99 -14.92 19.99
CA TYR A 287 -22.29 -13.83 19.30
C TYR A 287 -20.99 -13.41 20.01
N VAL A 288 -20.20 -12.57 19.34
CA VAL A 288 -19.07 -11.87 19.95
C VAL A 288 -19.43 -10.40 20.15
N SER A 289 -19.20 -9.87 21.35
CA SER A 289 -19.38 -8.46 21.69
C SER A 289 -18.04 -7.76 21.85
N THR A 290 -17.85 -6.62 21.18
CA THR A 290 -16.63 -5.82 21.29
C THR A 290 -16.96 -4.39 21.72
N GLU A 291 -15.95 -3.64 22.16
CA GLU A 291 -16.07 -2.20 22.35
C GLU A 291 -16.22 -1.45 21.01
N PHE A 292 -16.26 -0.12 21.08
CA PHE A 292 -16.31 0.74 19.90
C PHE A 292 -15.00 0.64 19.09
N VAL A 293 -15.13 0.35 17.79
CA VAL A 293 -13.98 0.20 16.88
C VAL A 293 -13.87 1.40 15.95
N LEU A 294 -14.94 1.75 15.25
CA LEU A 294 -14.95 2.78 14.21
C LEU A 294 -16.32 3.44 14.08
N ASN A 295 -16.31 4.75 13.80
CA ASN A 295 -17.50 5.52 13.45
C ASN A 295 -17.62 5.61 11.92
N PRO A 296 -18.68 5.04 11.30
CA PRO A 296 -18.84 5.04 9.85
C PRO A 296 -18.89 6.43 9.19
N ALA A 297 -19.18 7.48 9.95
CA ALA A 297 -19.25 8.84 9.44
C ALA A 297 -17.89 9.55 9.34
N ASP A 298 -16.82 9.00 9.94
CA ASP A 298 -15.52 9.69 10.04
C ASP A 298 -14.70 9.63 8.73
N GLY A 299 -15.05 8.75 7.81
CA GLY A 299 -14.35 8.65 6.53
C GLY A 299 -14.70 7.40 5.73
N ALA A 300 -13.78 7.04 4.82
CA ALA A 300 -13.84 5.77 4.11
C ALA A 300 -13.67 4.60 5.09
N LEU A 301 -14.30 3.47 4.81
CA LEU A 301 -14.16 2.26 5.63
C LEU A 301 -14.33 1.01 4.79
N SER A 302 -13.86 -0.12 5.30
CA SER A 302 -14.23 -1.43 4.75
C SER A 302 -14.33 -2.47 5.85
N VAL A 303 -15.17 -3.47 5.62
CA VAL A 303 -15.34 -4.61 6.52
C VAL A 303 -15.43 -5.89 5.69
N PHE A 304 -14.74 -6.94 6.13
CA PHE A 304 -14.75 -8.24 5.49
C PHE A 304 -14.85 -9.36 6.54
N ALA A 305 -15.49 -10.46 6.17
CA ALA A 305 -15.55 -11.67 6.97
C ALA A 305 -15.65 -12.89 6.05
N TRP A 306 -15.14 -14.03 6.51
CA TRP A 306 -15.51 -15.31 5.96
C TRP A 306 -16.72 -15.86 6.71
N ILE A 307 -17.67 -16.42 5.96
CA ILE A 307 -18.90 -17.01 6.52
C ILE A 307 -19.22 -18.35 5.88
N LYS A 308 -19.91 -19.21 6.62
CA LYS A 308 -20.51 -20.45 6.11
C LYS A 308 -21.81 -20.73 6.86
N GLY A 309 -22.87 -21.08 6.15
CA GLY A 309 -24.21 -21.29 6.71
C GLY A 309 -25.01 -19.98 6.72
N GLY A 310 -25.80 -19.79 7.78
CA GLY A 310 -26.69 -18.65 7.95
C GLY A 310 -28.13 -18.91 7.52
N ALA A 311 -29.03 -17.99 7.86
CA ALA A 311 -30.43 -18.01 7.49
C ALA A 311 -30.95 -16.61 7.14
N LEU A 312 -32.16 -16.55 6.58
CA LEU A 312 -32.83 -15.31 6.18
C LEU A 312 -32.91 -14.33 7.36
N GLY A 313 -32.50 -13.08 7.12
CA GLY A 313 -32.59 -12.00 8.12
C GLY A 313 -31.51 -12.01 9.21
N GLN A 314 -30.58 -12.97 9.20
CA GLN A 314 -29.48 -13.00 10.16
C GLN A 314 -28.42 -11.95 9.84
N ALA A 315 -27.70 -11.50 10.87
CA ALA A 315 -26.64 -10.52 10.74
C ALA A 315 -25.26 -11.15 11.01
N ILE A 316 -24.27 -10.63 10.30
CA ILE A 316 -22.89 -11.10 10.34
C ILE A 316 -22.07 -10.14 11.20
N ILE A 317 -22.15 -8.84 10.91
CA ILE A 317 -21.52 -7.76 11.68
C ILE A 317 -22.52 -6.63 11.84
N SER A 318 -22.65 -6.13 13.06
CA SER A 318 -23.54 -5.01 13.39
C SER A 318 -22.91 -4.08 14.42
N GLN A 319 -23.47 -2.88 14.54
CA GLN A 319 -23.08 -1.94 15.58
C GLN A 319 -24.28 -1.63 16.48
N THR A 320 -24.05 -1.70 17.79
CA THR A 320 -25.08 -1.56 18.83
C THR A 320 -25.86 -0.26 18.67
N ASP A 321 -27.18 -0.33 18.83
CA ASP A 321 -28.13 0.80 18.68
C ASP A 321 -28.03 1.53 17.32
N GLY A 322 -27.41 0.90 16.32
CA GLY A 322 -27.04 1.52 15.05
C GLY A 322 -27.59 0.79 13.83
N PHE A 323 -26.71 0.16 13.06
CA PHE A 323 -27.04 -0.53 11.80
C PHE A 323 -26.35 -1.90 11.73
N ASN A 324 -26.94 -2.81 10.96
CA ASN A 324 -26.24 -4.02 10.53
C ASN A 324 -25.29 -3.65 9.37
N TRP A 325 -24.00 -3.86 9.57
CA TRP A 325 -22.98 -3.52 8.58
C TRP A 325 -22.99 -4.55 7.44
N LEU A 326 -23.05 -5.83 7.79
CA LEU A 326 -23.23 -6.95 6.87
C LEU A 326 -24.31 -7.88 7.42
N CYS A 327 -25.30 -8.21 6.60
CA CYS A 327 -26.43 -9.07 6.97
C CYS A 327 -27.04 -9.74 5.75
N VAL A 328 -27.92 -10.70 6.00
CA VAL A 328 -28.66 -11.45 5.00
C VAL A 328 -30.05 -10.85 4.86
N ASP A 329 -30.48 -10.59 3.62
CA ASP A 329 -31.84 -10.13 3.39
C ASP A 329 -32.88 -11.20 3.79
N ALA A 330 -34.04 -10.77 4.26
CA ALA A 330 -35.06 -11.66 4.80
C ALA A 330 -35.92 -12.38 3.73
N SER A 331 -35.68 -12.13 2.44
CA SER A 331 -36.49 -12.64 1.33
C SER A 331 -35.79 -13.72 0.51
N GLU A 332 -34.54 -13.50 0.10
CA GLU A 332 -33.84 -14.38 -0.85
C GLU A 332 -32.51 -14.91 -0.32
N GLY A 333 -32.02 -14.37 0.81
CA GLY A 333 -30.75 -14.81 1.40
C GLY A 333 -29.52 -14.12 0.80
N ASN A 334 -29.72 -13.00 0.10
CA ASN A 334 -28.70 -12.18 -0.50
C ASN A 334 -27.95 -11.35 0.54
N LEU A 335 -26.68 -11.08 0.27
CA LEU A 335 -25.88 -10.19 1.10
C LEU A 335 -26.39 -8.75 1.00
N MET A 336 -26.49 -8.06 2.14
CA MET A 336 -27.02 -6.71 2.30
C MET A 336 -26.19 -5.90 3.31
N THR A 337 -26.13 -4.58 3.13
CA THR A 337 -25.77 -3.63 4.19
C THR A 337 -26.93 -2.69 4.53
N GLU A 338 -27.14 -2.42 5.82
CA GLU A 338 -28.07 -1.41 6.29
C GLU A 338 -27.42 -0.03 6.47
N LEU A 339 -26.08 0.05 6.51
CA LEU A 339 -25.33 1.29 6.74
C LEU A 339 -25.67 2.34 5.70
N ARG A 340 -26.21 3.48 6.13
CA ARG A 340 -26.77 4.51 5.25
C ARG A 340 -26.68 5.90 5.91
N TYR A 341 -26.80 6.96 5.13
CA TYR A 341 -26.98 8.29 5.69
C TYR A 341 -28.32 8.39 6.44
N VAL A 342 -28.33 9.15 7.53
CA VAL A 342 -29.54 9.54 8.26
C VAL A 342 -29.50 11.05 8.48
N SER A 343 -30.57 11.74 8.10
CA SER A 343 -30.72 13.18 8.28
C SER A 343 -32.14 13.53 8.73
N ARG A 344 -32.35 14.77 9.18
CA ARG A 344 -33.70 15.27 9.50
C ARG A 344 -34.67 15.24 8.31
N GLY A 345 -34.17 15.31 7.08
CA GLY A 345 -34.97 15.36 5.86
C GLY A 345 -35.21 14.00 5.21
N GLY A 346 -34.66 12.91 5.77
CA GLY A 346 -34.76 11.56 5.23
C GLY A 346 -33.50 10.72 5.49
N SER A 347 -33.58 9.43 5.18
CA SER A 347 -32.47 8.48 5.25
C SER A 347 -32.24 7.83 3.89
N GLY A 348 -31.04 7.29 3.68
CA GLY A 348 -30.77 6.41 2.55
C GLY A 348 -31.57 5.11 2.61
N ALA A 349 -31.38 4.26 1.61
CA ALA A 349 -31.89 2.89 1.60
C ALA A 349 -30.78 1.89 1.99
N PRO A 350 -31.12 0.71 2.52
CA PRO A 350 -30.21 -0.43 2.52
C PRO A 350 -29.73 -0.74 1.09
N LEU A 351 -28.52 -1.28 0.96
CA LEU A 351 -28.01 -1.81 -0.31
C LEU A 351 -28.07 -3.33 -0.24
N VAL A 352 -28.85 -3.94 -1.13
CA VAL A 352 -29.05 -5.40 -1.22
C VAL A 352 -28.44 -5.88 -2.52
N SER A 353 -27.69 -6.99 -2.47
CA SER A 353 -27.17 -7.64 -3.68
C SER A 353 -28.21 -8.55 -4.34
N GLN A 354 -27.78 -9.29 -5.37
CA GLN A 354 -28.55 -10.37 -6.00
C GLN A 354 -27.86 -11.74 -5.80
N THR A 355 -26.94 -11.80 -4.83
CA THR A 355 -26.08 -12.96 -4.61
C THR A 355 -26.43 -13.62 -3.28
N PRO A 356 -27.08 -14.79 -3.28
CA PRO A 356 -27.40 -15.53 -2.06
C PRO A 356 -26.13 -16.13 -1.46
N ILE A 357 -25.98 -16.01 -0.14
CA ILE A 357 -24.77 -16.41 0.60
C ILE A 357 -25.02 -17.45 1.70
N ILE A 358 -26.28 -17.81 1.95
CA ILE A 358 -26.68 -18.67 3.08
C ILE A 358 -26.59 -20.18 2.79
N ASN A 359 -25.45 -20.64 2.29
CA ASN A 359 -25.25 -22.05 1.96
C ASN A 359 -24.08 -22.66 2.75
N GLU A 360 -23.90 -23.97 2.64
CA GLU A 360 -22.87 -24.73 3.37
C GLU A 360 -21.48 -24.68 2.72
N VAL A 361 -21.14 -23.57 2.04
CA VAL A 361 -19.83 -23.29 1.45
C VAL A 361 -19.30 -21.98 2.04
N TRP A 362 -17.98 -21.89 2.19
CA TRP A 362 -17.33 -20.66 2.64
C TRP A 362 -17.46 -19.56 1.59
N HIS A 363 -17.91 -18.39 2.02
CA HIS A 363 -17.94 -17.17 1.22
C HIS A 363 -17.16 -16.06 1.90
N ARG A 364 -16.37 -15.30 1.14
CA ARG A 364 -15.75 -14.06 1.62
C ARG A 364 -16.67 -12.89 1.29
N VAL A 365 -17.27 -12.30 2.32
CA VAL A 365 -18.24 -11.22 2.18
C VAL A 365 -17.64 -9.90 2.64
N GLY A 366 -18.02 -8.80 2.01
CA GLY A 366 -17.51 -7.50 2.41
C GLY A 366 -18.31 -6.29 1.96
N LEU A 367 -18.03 -5.17 2.63
CA LEU A 367 -18.53 -3.84 2.30
C LEU A 367 -17.34 -2.90 2.22
N SER A 368 -17.29 -2.08 1.16
CA SER A 368 -16.36 -0.97 1.00
C SER A 368 -17.11 0.34 0.80
N TRP A 369 -16.67 1.39 1.49
CA TRP A 369 -17.17 2.75 1.40
C TRP A 369 -16.01 3.71 1.14
N ASP A 370 -16.01 4.37 -0.01
CA ASP A 370 -14.94 5.28 -0.45
C ASP A 370 -15.21 6.77 -0.16
N GLY A 371 -16.27 7.06 0.60
CA GLY A 371 -16.78 8.43 0.82
C GLY A 371 -17.86 8.85 -0.17
N THR A 372 -18.09 8.06 -1.24
CA THR A 372 -19.15 8.31 -2.24
C THR A 372 -19.94 7.05 -2.59
N ASN A 373 -19.26 5.93 -2.83
CA ASN A 373 -19.83 4.66 -3.26
C ASN A 373 -19.86 3.66 -2.10
N ARG A 374 -21.01 3.01 -1.88
CA ARG A 374 -21.08 1.77 -1.10
C ARG A 374 -21.01 0.60 -2.06
N ILE A 375 -20.09 -0.32 -1.84
CA ILE A 375 -19.87 -1.49 -2.69
C ILE A 375 -19.90 -2.74 -1.82
N ILE A 376 -20.70 -3.74 -2.20
CA ILE A 376 -20.75 -5.05 -1.54
C ILE A 376 -20.02 -6.07 -2.40
N TYR A 377 -19.23 -6.93 -1.75
CA TYR A 377 -18.46 -8.00 -2.38
C TYR A 377 -18.87 -9.38 -1.85
N VAL A 378 -18.89 -10.36 -2.75
CA VAL A 378 -18.96 -11.79 -2.42
C VAL A 378 -17.89 -12.49 -3.25
N ASP A 379 -17.03 -13.27 -2.59
CA ASP A 379 -15.93 -14.02 -3.20
C ASP A 379 -15.05 -13.13 -4.10
N ASP A 380 -14.67 -11.99 -3.54
CA ASP A 380 -13.83 -10.95 -4.16
C ASP A 380 -14.44 -10.26 -5.41
N VAL A 381 -15.71 -10.54 -5.72
CA VAL A 381 -16.45 -9.93 -6.84
C VAL A 381 -17.43 -8.86 -6.33
N GLU A 382 -17.46 -7.70 -6.98
CA GLU A 382 -18.49 -6.67 -6.76
C GLU A 382 -19.87 -7.21 -7.15
N VAL A 383 -20.80 -7.30 -6.19
CA VAL A 383 -22.16 -7.83 -6.40
C VAL A 383 -23.25 -6.78 -6.29
N ALA A 384 -22.94 -5.61 -5.69
CA ALA A 384 -23.85 -4.47 -5.62
C ALA A 384 -23.08 -3.18 -5.39
N LYS A 385 -23.59 -2.08 -5.95
CA LYS A 385 -23.02 -0.75 -5.77
C LYS A 385 -24.08 0.34 -5.84
N ASP A 386 -23.98 1.32 -4.97
CA ASP A 386 -24.73 2.57 -5.08
C ASP A 386 -23.94 3.77 -4.54
N THR A 387 -24.56 4.95 -4.55
CA THR A 387 -23.97 6.18 -4.00
C THR A 387 -24.85 6.77 -2.90
N GLN A 388 -24.19 7.35 -1.90
CA GLN A 388 -24.85 8.12 -0.83
C GLN A 388 -24.01 9.37 -0.50
N PRO A 389 -24.61 10.42 0.10
CA PRO A 389 -23.87 11.61 0.52
C PRO A 389 -23.00 11.41 1.78
N GLY A 390 -23.10 10.24 2.44
CA GLY A 390 -22.40 9.92 3.67
C GLY A 390 -23.00 8.69 4.36
N LEU A 391 -22.48 8.35 5.54
CA LEU A 391 -23.03 7.33 6.43
C LEU A 391 -23.44 7.96 7.77
N ALA A 392 -24.36 7.31 8.48
CA ALA A 392 -24.76 7.75 9.81
C ALA A 392 -23.60 7.65 10.80
N SER A 393 -23.49 8.64 11.68
CA SER A 393 -22.54 8.61 12.79
C SER A 393 -23.04 7.65 13.85
N LEU A 394 -22.21 6.66 14.21
CA LEU A 394 -22.50 5.62 15.18
C LEU A 394 -21.33 5.52 16.16
N GLY A 395 -21.64 5.43 17.46
CA GLY A 395 -20.64 5.36 18.53
C GLY A 395 -20.76 4.12 19.42
N GLY A 396 -21.60 3.15 19.05
CA GLY A 396 -21.80 1.92 19.80
C GLY A 396 -20.70 0.88 19.55
N GLY A 397 -20.60 -0.09 20.45
CA GLY A 397 -19.75 -1.27 20.27
C GLY A 397 -20.21 -2.16 19.11
N LEU A 398 -19.35 -3.07 18.67
CA LEU A 398 -19.63 -3.99 17.56
C LEU A 398 -20.16 -5.33 18.08
N HIS A 399 -21.02 -5.97 17.29
CA HIS A 399 -21.33 -7.39 17.44
C HIS A 399 -20.90 -8.15 16.17
N ILE A 400 -20.36 -9.34 16.37
CA ILE A 400 -20.10 -10.34 15.31
C ILE A 400 -21.05 -11.51 15.57
N GLY A 401 -21.89 -11.85 14.59
CA GLY A 401 -22.83 -12.97 14.68
C GLY A 401 -24.25 -12.63 15.15
N THR A 402 -24.61 -11.35 15.28
CA THR A 402 -25.99 -10.94 15.62
C THR A 402 -26.29 -9.53 15.12
N ASP A 403 -27.57 -9.18 15.06
CA ASP A 403 -27.99 -7.84 14.72
C ASP A 403 -27.73 -6.83 15.85
N LYS A 404 -27.87 -5.56 15.50
CA LYS A 404 -27.69 -4.40 16.39
C LYS A 404 -28.52 -4.45 17.69
N ASN A 405 -29.63 -5.17 17.70
CA ASN A 405 -30.59 -5.23 18.81
C ASN A 405 -30.55 -6.57 19.57
N ARG A 406 -29.88 -7.60 19.03
CA ARG A 406 -29.90 -8.99 19.51
C ARG A 406 -31.32 -9.57 19.49
N GLU A 407 -32.06 -9.31 18.42
CA GLU A 407 -33.42 -9.81 18.27
C GLU A 407 -33.43 -11.33 17.99
N PRO A 408 -34.36 -12.10 18.58
CA PRO A 408 -34.49 -13.53 18.28
C PRO A 408 -34.64 -13.80 16.79
N GLY A 409 -33.87 -14.76 16.27
CA GLY A 409 -33.84 -15.11 14.85
C GLY A 409 -32.87 -14.29 13.99
N THR A 410 -32.15 -13.31 14.59
CA THR A 410 -31.13 -12.53 13.87
C THR A 410 -29.70 -13.00 14.12
N PHE A 411 -29.50 -13.87 15.11
CA PHE A 411 -28.22 -14.51 15.43
C PHE A 411 -27.79 -15.43 14.29
N TRP A 412 -26.52 -15.38 13.91
CA TRP A 412 -25.94 -16.19 12.84
C TRP A 412 -25.95 -17.66 13.22
N SER A 413 -26.41 -18.53 12.32
CA SER A 413 -26.36 -19.99 12.50
C SER A 413 -25.33 -20.57 11.53
N GLY A 414 -24.11 -20.82 11.98
CA GLY A 414 -23.03 -21.26 11.11
C GLY A 414 -21.64 -20.90 11.63
N LEU A 415 -20.68 -20.81 10.71
CA LEU A 415 -19.30 -20.44 11.01
C LEU A 415 -19.02 -19.01 10.55
N ILE A 416 -18.24 -18.28 11.35
CA ILE A 416 -17.59 -17.02 10.99
C ILE A 416 -16.09 -17.16 11.24
N ASP A 417 -15.29 -16.62 10.33
CA ASP A 417 -13.83 -16.64 10.37
C ASP A 417 -13.28 -15.30 9.84
N ASP A 418 -12.09 -14.91 10.31
CA ASP A 418 -11.24 -13.88 9.72
C ASP A 418 -11.95 -12.53 9.44
N VAL A 419 -12.48 -11.94 10.51
CA VAL A 419 -13.19 -10.64 10.48
C VAL A 419 -12.20 -9.49 10.51
N ARG A 420 -12.24 -8.60 9.51
CA ARG A 420 -11.36 -7.43 9.40
C ARG A 420 -12.13 -6.15 9.20
N ILE A 421 -11.71 -5.08 9.90
CA ILE A 421 -12.22 -3.72 9.71
C ILE A 421 -11.08 -2.80 9.30
N TYR A 422 -11.33 -1.92 8.33
CA TYR A 422 -10.39 -0.94 7.82
C TYR A 422 -10.98 0.46 7.93
N ASN A 423 -10.16 1.44 8.30
CA ASN A 423 -10.49 2.88 8.27
C ASN A 423 -10.23 3.53 6.90
N ARG A 424 -10.37 2.75 5.84
CA ARG A 424 -10.19 3.14 4.44
C ARG A 424 -10.99 2.22 3.53
N ALA A 425 -11.20 2.64 2.30
CA ALA A 425 -11.75 1.76 1.27
C ALA A 425 -10.69 0.75 0.82
N VAL A 426 -10.96 -0.53 1.04
CA VAL A 426 -10.19 -1.65 0.54
C VAL A 426 -11.05 -2.38 -0.48
N LYS A 427 -10.43 -2.81 -1.58
CA LYS A 427 -11.02 -3.77 -2.52
C LYS A 427 -10.44 -5.15 -2.21
N PRO A 428 -11.27 -6.19 -2.18
CA PRO A 428 -10.85 -7.52 -1.76
C PRO A 428 -9.81 -8.18 -2.65
#